data_AF-A0A524HMG4-F1
#
_entry.id   AF-A0A524HMG4-F1
#
_cell.length_a   1.000
_cell.length_b   1.000
_cell.length_c   1.000
_cell.angle_alpha   90.00
_cell.angle_beta   90.00
_cell.angle_gamma   90.00
#
_symmetry.space_group_name_H-M   'P 1'
#
loop_
_entity.id
_entity.type
_entity.pdbx_description
1 polymer ?
#
loop_
_entity_poly.entity_id
_entity_poly.type
_entity_poly.pdbx_seq_one_letter_code
_entity_poly.pdbx_strand_id
1 'polypeptide(L)'
;MRRKLMLLAGLALAANGGVVAQEGPPRPPPAQQQAQQMQRMQEMNQQMERLAMRMQETNRWMEQNRSQQQFREIGRQMEQACDRVREMQRQMEQIQKSPDMLKDQNQEREQKRLQEFDKLQERLRTMTREMEQANESLRVLIGQP
;
A
#
# COMPACT_ATOMS: atom_id res chain seq x y z
N MET A 1 25.03 23.73 56.40
CA MET A 1 25.33 23.13 55.08
C MET A 1 24.50 21.84 54.96
N ARG A 2 23.45 21.86 54.14
CA ARG A 2 23.30 21.10 52.87
C ARG A 2 23.44 19.57 52.96
N ARG A 3 22.29 18.92 52.66
CA ARG A 3 22.06 17.66 51.88
C ARG A 3 21.84 16.33 52.63
N LYS A 4 20.54 16.01 52.77
CA LYS A 4 19.79 14.80 52.33
C LYS A 4 20.46 13.41 52.44
N LEU A 5 19.83 12.54 53.24
CA LEU A 5 19.71 11.07 53.10
C LEU A 5 18.39 10.69 53.81
N MET A 6 17.30 10.45 53.06
CA MET A 6 16.80 9.16 52.54
C MET A 6 16.26 8.17 53.59
N LEU A 7 14.95 7.88 53.42
CA LEU A 7 14.23 6.61 53.63
C LEU A 7 14.14 6.02 55.05
N LEU A 8 12.90 5.88 55.54
CA LEU A 8 12.27 4.58 55.85
C LEU A 8 10.89 4.78 56.50
N ALA A 9 9.84 4.58 55.70
CA ALA A 9 8.49 4.23 56.13
C ALA A 9 7.76 3.74 54.85
N GLY A 10 7.13 2.58 54.77
CA GLY A 10 6.85 1.56 55.75
C GLY A 10 6.21 0.36 55.03
N LEU A 11 6.02 -0.69 55.82
CA LEU A 11 5.24 -1.92 55.59
C LEU A 11 4.14 -1.86 54.50
N ALA A 12 3.96 -2.95 53.77
CA ALA A 12 3.00 -3.99 54.16
C ALA A 12 3.04 -5.21 53.21
N LEU A 13 3.06 -6.41 53.80
CA LEU A 13 2.71 -7.66 53.13
C LEU A 13 1.24 -7.62 52.68
N ALA A 14 0.95 -8.17 51.51
CA ALA A 14 -0.23 -9.03 51.31
C ALA A 14 -0.07 -9.86 50.03
N ALA A 15 -0.15 -11.17 50.20
CA ALA A 15 -0.31 -12.14 49.14
C ALA A 15 -1.63 -11.91 48.39
N ASN A 16 -1.61 -12.01 47.06
CA ASN A 16 -2.65 -12.69 46.30
C ASN A 16 -2.23 -12.84 44.84
N GLY A 17 -2.57 -13.99 44.26
CA GLY A 17 -2.18 -14.42 42.93
C GLY A 17 -2.50 -13.42 41.84
N GLY A 18 -1.54 -13.25 40.94
CA GLY A 18 -1.71 -12.57 39.68
C GLY A 18 -0.74 -13.19 38.70
N VAL A 19 -1.18 -14.27 38.04
CA VAL A 19 -0.56 -14.72 36.81
C VAL A 19 -0.78 -13.57 35.82
N VAL A 20 0.20 -12.67 35.73
CA VAL A 20 0.24 -11.69 34.64
C VAL A 20 0.60 -12.50 33.40
N ALA A 21 -0.43 -13.02 32.74
CA ALA A 21 -0.36 -13.34 31.33
C ALA A 21 0.12 -12.05 30.66
N GLN A 22 1.34 -12.08 30.13
CA GLN A 22 1.82 -11.08 29.19
C GLN A 22 0.90 -11.16 27.97
N GLU A 23 -0.16 -10.36 28.00
CA GLU A 23 -0.94 -10.02 26.83
C GLU A 23 0.02 -9.30 25.88
N GLY A 24 0.43 -10.01 24.83
CA GLY A 24 1.10 -9.42 23.68
C GLY A 24 0.26 -8.25 23.13
N PRO A 25 0.89 -7.34 22.36
CA PRO A 25 0.27 -6.09 21.94
C PRO A 25 -1.15 -6.32 21.41
N PRO A 26 -2.13 -5.48 21.83
CA PRO A 26 -3.53 -5.68 21.51
C PRO A 26 -3.68 -5.77 20.00
N ARG A 27 -4.27 -6.87 19.51
CA ARG A 27 -4.61 -6.99 18.09
C ARG A 27 -5.49 -5.78 17.74
N PRO A 28 -5.07 -4.93 16.77
CA PRO A 28 -5.86 -3.76 16.43
C PRO A 28 -7.25 -4.23 15.98
N PRO A 29 -8.33 -3.56 16.43
CA PRO A 29 -9.69 -3.93 16.06
C PRO A 29 -9.83 -3.99 14.53
N PRO A 30 -10.68 -4.88 14.00
CA PRO A 30 -10.83 -5.10 12.55
C PRO A 30 -11.17 -3.81 11.77
N ALA A 31 -11.82 -2.84 12.43
CA ALA A 31 -12.10 -1.51 11.87
C ALA A 31 -10.83 -0.67 11.60
N GLN A 32 -9.79 -0.76 12.45
CA GLN A 32 -8.53 -0.06 12.22
C GLN A 32 -7.73 -0.66 11.07
N GLN A 33 -7.79 -1.98 10.89
CA GLN A 33 -7.12 -2.66 9.78
C GLN A 33 -7.74 -2.27 8.44
N GLN A 34 -9.07 -2.20 8.35
CA GLN A 34 -9.76 -1.71 7.15
C GLN A 34 -9.42 -0.25 6.84
N ALA A 35 -9.39 0.62 7.85
CA ALA A 35 -9.05 2.04 7.65
C ALA A 35 -7.62 2.23 7.12
N GLN A 36 -6.63 1.52 7.69
CA GLN A 36 -5.24 1.58 7.21
C GLN A 36 -5.11 1.00 5.80
N GLN A 37 -5.84 -0.07 5.48
CA GLN A 37 -5.83 -0.67 4.15
C GLN A 37 -6.42 0.30 3.10
N MET A 38 -7.51 0.99 3.45
CA MET A 38 -8.12 2.01 2.60
C MET A 38 -7.18 3.20 2.35
N GLN A 39 -6.48 3.69 3.40
CA GLN A 39 -5.48 4.74 3.26
C GLN A 39 -4.35 4.34 2.29
N ARG A 40 -3.76 3.15 2.49
CA ARG A 40 -2.68 2.67 1.59
C ARG A 40 -3.14 2.54 0.14
N MET A 41 -4.40 2.16 -0.07
CA MET A 41 -4.97 2.06 -1.41
C MET A 41 -5.14 3.44 -2.06
N GLN A 42 -5.59 4.46 -1.30
CA GLN A 42 -5.68 5.83 -1.80
C GLN A 42 -4.30 6.40 -2.18
N GLU A 43 -3.27 6.20 -1.33
CA GLU A 43 -1.91 6.66 -1.63
C GLU A 43 -1.37 6.00 -2.92
N MET A 44 -1.62 4.71 -3.08
CA MET A 44 -1.23 3.97 -4.28
C MET A 44 -1.96 4.48 -5.52
N ASN A 45 -3.25 4.78 -5.43
CA ASN A 45 -4.01 5.37 -6.54
C ASN A 45 -3.43 6.72 -6.96
N GLN A 46 -3.15 7.59 -5.99
CA GLN A 46 -2.51 8.89 -6.29
C GLN A 46 -1.11 8.75 -6.89
N GLN A 47 -0.33 7.75 -6.47
CA GLN A 47 0.95 7.46 -7.11
C GLN A 47 0.76 7.01 -8.56
N MET A 48 -0.23 6.14 -8.81
CA MET A 48 -0.55 5.65 -10.14
C MET A 48 -1.00 6.75 -11.09
N GLU A 49 -1.86 7.65 -10.62
CA GLU A 49 -2.36 8.79 -11.41
C GLU A 49 -1.21 9.73 -11.80
N ARG A 50 -0.29 10.01 -10.86
CA ARG A 50 0.91 10.80 -11.14
C ARG A 50 1.80 10.13 -12.18
N LEU A 51 1.98 8.82 -12.10
CA LEU A 51 2.79 8.08 -13.08
C LEU A 51 2.14 8.10 -14.46
N ALA A 52 0.83 7.86 -14.56
CA ALA A 52 0.09 7.92 -15.82
C ALA A 52 0.21 9.31 -16.49
N MET A 53 0.09 10.39 -15.70
CA MET A 53 0.29 11.76 -16.21
C MET A 53 1.71 11.97 -16.75
N ARG A 54 2.74 11.53 -16.00
CA ARG A 54 4.15 11.62 -16.46
C ARG A 54 4.36 10.84 -17.75
N MET A 55 3.83 9.62 -17.87
CA MET A 55 3.95 8.83 -19.09
C MET A 55 3.31 9.52 -20.30
N GLN A 56 2.11 10.05 -20.14
CA GLN A 56 1.44 10.78 -21.23
C GLN A 56 2.22 12.02 -21.67
N GLU A 57 2.90 12.69 -20.74
CA GLU A 57 3.79 13.80 -21.07
C GLU A 57 5.04 13.32 -21.82
N THR A 58 5.67 12.24 -21.35
CA THR A 58 6.82 11.60 -22.04
C THR A 58 6.44 11.15 -23.45
N ASN A 59 5.28 10.51 -23.64
CA ASN A 59 4.80 10.07 -24.96
C ASN A 59 4.55 11.25 -25.90
N ARG A 60 3.87 12.30 -25.42
CA ARG A 60 3.65 13.51 -26.23
C ARG A 60 4.96 14.19 -26.63
N TRP A 61 5.93 14.26 -25.71
CA TRP A 61 7.25 14.81 -26.03
C TRP A 61 7.97 13.96 -27.08
N MET A 62 7.90 12.64 -26.97
CA MET A 62 8.48 11.69 -27.92
C MET A 62 7.88 11.79 -29.32
N GLU A 63 6.57 12.03 -29.41
CA GLU A 63 5.88 12.28 -30.67
C GLU A 63 6.32 13.59 -31.32
N GLN A 64 6.41 14.67 -30.54
CA GLN A 64 6.82 15.99 -31.02
C GLN A 64 8.28 16.02 -31.48
N ASN A 65 9.19 15.33 -30.77
CA ASN A 65 10.62 15.32 -31.06
C ASN A 65 11.04 14.27 -32.10
N ARG A 66 10.08 13.61 -32.77
CA ARG A 66 10.32 12.49 -33.70
C ARG A 66 11.30 11.45 -33.14
N SER A 67 11.12 11.10 -31.87
CA SER A 67 11.93 10.08 -31.22
C SER A 67 11.95 8.76 -32.02
N GLN A 68 13.03 8.00 -31.83
CA GLN A 68 13.21 6.70 -32.48
C GLN A 68 11.97 5.82 -32.26
N GLN A 69 11.61 5.02 -33.27
CA GLN A 69 10.40 4.19 -33.19
C GLN A 69 10.40 3.25 -31.98
N GLN A 70 11.57 2.78 -31.56
CA GLN A 70 11.75 1.93 -30.38
C GLN A 70 11.26 2.62 -29.09
N PHE A 71 11.51 3.91 -28.91
CA PHE A 71 11.05 4.65 -27.72
C PHE A 71 9.55 4.88 -27.72
N ARG A 72 8.95 5.12 -28.89
CA ARG A 72 7.49 5.20 -29.05
C ARG A 72 6.81 3.87 -28.75
N GLU A 73 7.45 2.75 -29.08
CA GLU A 73 6.93 1.43 -28.75
C GLU A 73 6.97 1.16 -27.25
N ILE A 74 8.07 1.51 -26.57
CA ILE A 74 8.17 1.45 -25.11
C ILE A 74 7.09 2.32 -24.46
N GLY A 75 6.89 3.54 -24.95
CA GLY A 75 5.84 4.45 -24.48
C GLY A 75 4.43 3.85 -24.55
N ARG A 76 4.08 3.18 -25.66
CA ARG A 76 2.79 2.50 -25.81
C ARG A 76 2.64 1.29 -24.89
N GLN A 77 3.71 0.51 -24.72
CA GLN A 77 3.70 -0.64 -23.80
C GLN A 77 3.46 -0.21 -22.36
N MET A 78 4.04 0.93 -21.96
CA MET A 78 3.81 1.52 -20.65
C MET A 78 2.37 2.02 -20.46
N GLU A 79 1.76 2.66 -21.46
CA GLU A 79 0.34 3.03 -21.39
C GLU A 79 -0.56 1.81 -21.18
N GLN A 80 -0.30 0.72 -21.91
CA GLN A 80 -1.03 -0.55 -21.72
C GLN A 80 -0.83 -1.16 -20.33
N ALA A 81 0.34 -0.97 -19.72
CA ALA A 81 0.60 -1.42 -18.36
C ALA A 81 -0.17 -0.56 -17.33
N CYS A 82 -0.26 0.76 -17.55
CA CYS A 82 -1.10 1.67 -16.79
C CYS A 82 -2.59 1.25 -16.82
N ASP A 83 -3.11 0.89 -18.00
CA ASP A 83 -4.49 0.41 -18.13
C ASP A 83 -4.73 -0.89 -17.36
N ARG A 84 -3.79 -1.84 -17.41
CA ARG A 84 -3.86 -3.08 -16.62
C ARG A 84 -3.88 -2.80 -15.13
N VAL A 85 -3.07 -1.87 -14.63
CA VAL A 85 -3.09 -1.49 -13.22
C VAL A 85 -4.41 -0.84 -12.83
N ARG A 86 -4.97 0.04 -13.67
CA ARG A 86 -6.31 0.62 -13.44
C ARG A 86 -7.41 -0.44 -13.39
N GLU A 87 -7.32 -1.48 -14.21
CA GLU A 87 -8.26 -2.60 -14.17
C GLU A 87 -8.16 -3.37 -12.85
N MET A 88 -6.95 -3.71 -12.41
CA MET A 88 -6.73 -4.40 -11.14
C MET A 88 -7.19 -3.56 -9.93
N GLN A 89 -7.07 -2.23 -9.99
CA GLN A 89 -7.65 -1.33 -8.97
C GLN A 89 -9.17 -1.42 -8.92
N ARG A 90 -9.84 -1.38 -10.09
CA ARG A 90 -11.31 -1.55 -10.16
C ARG A 90 -11.76 -2.91 -9.64
N GLN A 91 -10.96 -3.96 -9.82
CA GLN A 91 -11.23 -5.29 -9.24
C GLN A 91 -11.13 -5.27 -7.70
N MET A 92 -10.12 -4.60 -7.14
CA MET A 92 -10.00 -4.43 -5.67
C MET A 92 -11.17 -3.64 -5.08
N GLU A 93 -11.62 -2.57 -5.74
CA GLU A 93 -12.79 -1.81 -5.29
C GLU A 93 -14.06 -2.66 -5.26
N GLN A 94 -14.24 -3.57 -6.23
CA GLN A 94 -15.38 -4.49 -6.25
C GLN A 94 -15.32 -5.54 -5.13
N ILE A 95 -14.13 -6.06 -4.84
CA ILE A 95 -13.90 -6.99 -3.71
C ILE A 95 -14.23 -6.29 -2.39
N GLN A 96 -13.84 -5.02 -2.23
CA GLN A 96 -14.09 -4.24 -1.02
C GLN A 96 -15.56 -3.79 -0.88
N LYS A 97 -16.24 -3.47 -1.99
CA LYS A 97 -17.67 -3.10 -2.03
C LYS A 97 -18.63 -4.28 -1.95
N SER A 98 -18.13 -5.51 -1.78
CA SER A 98 -18.95 -6.71 -1.55
C SER A 98 -18.97 -7.17 -0.06
N PRO A 99 -19.22 -6.31 0.94
CA PRO A 99 -19.34 -6.74 2.34
C PRO A 99 -20.69 -7.41 2.64
N ASP A 100 -21.67 -7.37 1.74
CA ASP A 100 -23.09 -7.52 2.09
C ASP A 100 -23.73 -8.91 1.87
N MET A 101 -23.03 -10.03 2.10
CA MET A 101 -23.72 -11.34 2.08
C MET A 101 -23.30 -12.39 3.10
N LEU A 102 -22.47 -12.08 4.11
CA LEU A 102 -21.99 -13.13 5.01
C LEU A 102 -21.91 -12.64 6.45
N LYS A 103 -23.08 -12.36 7.06
CA LYS A 103 -23.20 -12.36 8.52
C LYS A 103 -23.03 -13.76 9.15
N ASP A 104 -22.92 -14.84 8.36
CA ASP A 104 -22.92 -16.20 8.93
C ASP A 104 -22.15 -17.30 8.16
N GLN A 105 -21.39 -17.03 7.08
CA GLN A 105 -20.71 -18.11 6.35
C GLN A 105 -19.22 -17.83 6.07
N ASN A 106 -18.39 -18.54 6.83
CA ASN A 106 -16.97 -18.83 6.63
C ASN A 106 -15.99 -17.66 6.77
N GLN A 107 -15.47 -17.54 7.99
CA GLN A 107 -14.22 -16.87 8.32
C GLN A 107 -13.05 -17.29 7.39
N GLU A 108 -13.04 -18.53 6.90
CA GLU A 108 -12.08 -19.01 5.89
C GLU A 108 -12.23 -18.34 4.51
N ARG A 109 -13.46 -18.04 4.07
CA ARG A 109 -13.70 -17.32 2.81
C ARG A 109 -13.27 -15.87 2.93
N GLU A 110 -13.53 -15.24 4.06
CA GLU A 110 -13.05 -13.89 4.36
C GLU A 110 -11.51 -13.85 4.38
N GLN A 111 -10.87 -14.81 5.05
CA GLN A 111 -9.42 -14.89 5.11
C GLN A 111 -8.78 -15.13 3.73
N LYS A 112 -9.39 -15.97 2.88
CA LYS A 112 -8.96 -16.13 1.48
C LYS A 112 -9.08 -14.82 0.69
N ARG A 113 -10.19 -14.10 0.81
CA ARG A 113 -10.37 -12.81 0.13
C ARG A 113 -9.35 -11.77 0.57
N LEU A 114 -9.05 -11.70 1.87
CA LEU A 114 -8.00 -10.81 2.40
C LEU A 114 -6.62 -11.19 1.85
N GLN A 115 -6.28 -12.48 1.80
CA GLN A 115 -5.02 -12.93 1.19
C GLN A 115 -4.93 -12.63 -0.30
N GLU A 116 -6.01 -12.81 -1.05
CA GLU A 116 -6.06 -12.45 -2.47
C GLU A 116 -5.91 -10.95 -2.67
N PHE A 117 -6.52 -10.15 -1.80
CA PHE A 117 -6.38 -8.70 -1.79
C PHE A 117 -4.94 -8.27 -1.52
N ASP A 118 -4.28 -8.81 -0.49
CA ASP A 118 -2.88 -8.50 -0.18
C ASP A 118 -1.93 -8.86 -1.34
N LYS A 119 -2.12 -10.04 -1.96
CA LYS A 119 -1.33 -10.45 -3.14
C LYS A 119 -1.53 -9.50 -4.32
N LEU A 120 -2.77 -9.07 -4.55
CA LEU A 120 -3.10 -8.15 -5.63
C LEU A 120 -2.48 -6.77 -5.39
N GLN A 121 -2.53 -6.30 -4.14
CA GLN A 121 -1.90 -5.05 -3.71
C GLN A 121 -0.37 -5.08 -3.88
N GLU A 122 0.27 -6.17 -3.47
CA GLU A 122 1.72 -6.33 -3.63
C GLU A 122 2.12 -6.33 -5.12
N ARG A 123 1.39 -7.09 -5.94
CA ARG A 123 1.63 -7.15 -7.38
C ARG A 123 1.48 -5.78 -8.05
N LEU A 124 0.48 -5.01 -7.65
CA LEU A 124 0.29 -3.66 -8.16
C LEU A 124 1.41 -2.72 -7.76
N ARG A 125 1.84 -2.78 -6.50
CA ARG A 125 2.94 -1.95 -6.01
C ARG A 125 4.25 -2.24 -6.77
N THR A 126 4.51 -3.50 -7.06
CA THR A 126 5.67 -3.90 -7.86
C THR A 126 5.58 -3.34 -9.28
N MET A 127 4.43 -3.53 -9.97
CA MET A 127 4.23 -2.97 -11.31
C MET A 127 4.36 -1.44 -11.33
N THR A 128 3.79 -0.72 -10.35
CA THR A 128 3.91 0.75 -10.27
C THR A 128 5.37 1.19 -10.17
N ARG A 129 6.19 0.51 -9.35
CA ARG A 129 7.62 0.82 -9.24
C ARG A 129 8.39 0.53 -10.52
N GLU A 130 8.15 -0.64 -11.13
CA GLU A 130 8.82 -1.01 -12.38
C GLU A 130 8.50 -0.02 -13.49
N MET A 131 7.24 0.43 -13.58
CA MET A 131 6.83 1.46 -14.53
C MET A 131 7.45 2.83 -14.21
N GLU A 132 7.61 3.20 -12.94
CA GLU A 132 8.26 4.45 -12.54
C GLU A 132 9.74 4.45 -12.96
N GLN A 133 10.46 3.37 -12.67
CA GLN A 133 11.86 3.19 -13.08
C GLN A 133 12.03 3.19 -14.59
N ALA A 134 11.13 2.49 -15.30
CA ALA A 134 11.18 2.43 -16.74
C ALA A 134 10.84 3.80 -17.38
N ASN A 135 9.89 4.55 -16.82
CA ASN A 135 9.58 5.91 -17.26
C ASN A 135 10.78 6.85 -17.04
N GLU A 136 11.42 6.82 -15.86
CA GLU A 136 12.63 7.60 -15.60
C GLU A 136 13.76 7.25 -16.56
N SER A 137 14.00 5.95 -16.78
CA SER A 137 15.01 5.47 -17.73
C SER A 137 14.72 5.98 -19.15
N LEU A 138 13.45 5.93 -19.57
CA LEU A 138 13.03 6.43 -20.87
C LEU A 138 13.26 7.94 -20.98
N ARG A 139 12.90 8.73 -19.95
CA ARG A 139 13.10 10.18 -19.92
C ARG A 139 14.58 10.56 -20.06
N VAL A 140 15.47 9.84 -19.37
CA VAL A 140 16.92 10.01 -19.50
C VAL A 140 17.40 9.68 -20.92
N LEU A 141 16.95 8.56 -21.49
CA LEU A 141 17.36 8.12 -22.82
C LEU A 141 16.90 9.05 -23.94
N ILE A 142 15.72 9.65 -23.80
CA ILE A 142 15.19 10.58 -24.79
C ILE A 142 15.66 12.02 -24.55
N GLY A 143 16.35 12.32 -23.45
CA GLY A 143 16.83 13.67 -23.13
C GLY A 143 15.72 14.63 -22.69
N GLN A 144 14.64 14.13 -22.11
CA GLN A 144 13.59 14.96 -21.52
C GLN A 144 14.07 15.45 -20.12
N PRO A 145 14.04 16.77 -19.82
CA PRO A 145 14.44 17.31 -18.53
C PRO A 145 13.52 16.91 -17.37
#